data_AF-A0A947MWG0-F1
#
_entry.id   AF-A0A947MWG0-F1
#
_cell.length_a   1.000
_cell.length_b   1.000
_cell.length_c   1.000
_cell.angle_alpha   90.00
_cell.angle_beta   90.00
_cell.angle_gamma   90.00
#
_symmetry.space_group_name_H-M   'P 1'
#
loop_
_entity.id
_entity.type
_entity.pdbx_description
1 polymer ?
#
loop_
_entity_poly.entity_id
_entity_poly.type
_entity_poly.pdbx_seq_one_letter_code
_entity_poly.pdbx_strand_id
1 'polypeptide(L)'
;MVKQDNIILDTSVLIKLNHKLTRIVVAKALESLNAGYYISWTICYEFTRNASDHESFIRNYDFLKQFKYLPITLETMKVATFYYNAIKNLKKVGENKGKPVFHNLQNFDDADIIIGATAIQTKAMLMTFNFCDFPVPFFREEDRFMIGEEIMYLLKPDIRAFEKAILKIKRGKEK
;
A
#
# COMPACT_ATOMS: atom_id res chain seq x y z
N MET A 1 -19.23 10.44 -17.88
CA MET A 1 -18.19 10.79 -16.90
C MET A 1 -17.28 9.58 -16.75
N VAL A 2 -16.03 9.63 -17.20
CA VAL A 2 -15.07 8.55 -16.97
C VAL A 2 -14.78 8.51 -15.46
N LYS A 3 -14.91 7.35 -14.82
CA LYS A 3 -14.71 7.21 -13.38
C LYS A 3 -13.22 7.42 -13.12
N GLN A 4 -12.87 8.52 -12.45
CA GLN A 4 -11.48 8.77 -12.04
C GLN A 4 -11.14 7.79 -10.93
N ASP A 5 -10.18 6.90 -11.16
CA ASP A 5 -9.73 5.98 -10.14
C ASP A 5 -8.96 6.75 -9.05
N ASN A 6 -9.18 6.38 -7.80
CA ASN A 6 -8.42 6.91 -6.68
C ASN A 6 -7.20 6.02 -6.46
N ILE A 7 -6.01 6.61 -6.44
CA ILE A 7 -4.74 5.92 -6.24
C ILE A 7 -4.11 6.41 -4.94
N ILE A 8 -3.80 5.49 -4.05
CA ILE A 8 -2.96 5.73 -2.88
C ILE A 8 -1.50 5.59 -3.30
N LEU A 9 -0.69 6.60 -3.04
CA LEU A 9 0.75 6.56 -3.26
C LEU A 9 1.42 6.03 -1.98
N ASP A 10 2.06 4.88 -2.07
CA ASP A 10 2.86 4.30 -0.99
C ASP A 10 4.07 5.19 -0.61
N THR A 11 4.60 5.01 0.59
CA THR A 11 5.79 5.69 1.11
C THR A 11 6.98 5.55 0.14
N SER A 12 7.16 4.37 -0.46
CA SER A 12 8.21 4.11 -1.46
C SER A 12 8.10 5.01 -2.70
N VAL A 13 6.89 5.34 -3.15
CA VAL A 13 6.64 6.23 -4.29
C VAL A 13 6.96 7.69 -3.93
N LEU A 14 6.57 8.12 -2.73
CA LEU A 14 6.88 9.47 -2.24
C LEU A 14 8.38 9.71 -2.13
N ILE A 15 9.15 8.71 -1.68
CA ILE A 15 10.62 8.78 -1.64
C ILE A 15 11.18 9.07 -3.04
N LYS A 16 10.70 8.36 -4.07
CA LYS A 16 11.15 8.56 -5.46
C LYS A 16 10.66 9.89 -6.04
N LEU A 17 9.49 10.38 -5.66
CA LEU A 17 8.99 11.71 -6.05
C LEU A 17 9.76 12.86 -5.39
N ASN A 18 10.21 12.68 -4.16
CA ASN A 18 11.00 13.69 -3.43
C ASN A 18 12.48 13.69 -3.88
N HIS A 19 12.94 12.60 -4.50
CA HIS A 19 14.31 12.47 -4.98
C HIS A 19 14.51 13.08 -6.37
N LYS A 20 15.50 13.98 -6.52
CA LYS A 20 15.71 14.79 -7.74
C LYS A 20 15.85 13.97 -9.03
N LEU A 21 16.56 12.84 -8.97
CA LEU A 21 16.86 12.03 -10.17
C LEU A 21 15.64 11.28 -10.70
N THR A 22 14.75 10.82 -9.80
CA THR A 22 13.62 9.96 -10.15
C THR A 22 12.31 10.72 -10.29
N ARG A 23 12.21 11.93 -9.69
CA ARG A 23 10.99 12.74 -9.64
C ARG A 23 10.31 12.91 -11.00
N ILE A 24 11.06 13.28 -12.04
CA ILE A 24 10.48 13.58 -13.37
C ILE A 24 9.86 12.32 -13.99
N VAL A 25 10.53 11.18 -13.87
CA VAL A 25 10.07 9.92 -14.48
C VAL A 25 8.85 9.40 -13.74
N VAL A 26 8.86 9.45 -12.40
CA VAL A 26 7.69 9.04 -11.60
C VAL A 26 6.50 9.98 -11.83
N ALA A 27 6.72 11.30 -11.88
CA ALA A 27 5.64 12.25 -12.15
C ALA A 27 4.97 12.01 -13.51
N LYS A 28 5.76 11.75 -14.57
CA LYS A 28 5.23 11.39 -15.89
C LYS A 28 4.42 10.09 -15.89
N ALA A 29 4.90 9.08 -15.17
CA ALA A 29 4.16 7.82 -15.02
C ALA A 29 2.81 8.05 -14.34
N LEU A 30 2.77 8.89 -13.29
CA LEU A 30 1.53 9.27 -12.65
C LEU A 30 0.61 10.04 -13.61
N GLU A 31 1.08 11.09 -14.29
CA GLU A 31 0.27 11.89 -15.23
C GLU A 31 -0.48 11.04 -16.28
N SER A 32 0.11 9.91 -16.71
CA SER A 32 -0.51 8.99 -17.69
C SER A 32 -1.79 8.30 -17.20
N LEU A 33 -2.01 8.20 -15.88
CA LEU A 33 -3.09 7.43 -15.27
C LEU A 33 -4.41 8.21 -15.11
N ASN A 34 -4.42 9.53 -15.38
CA ASN A 34 -5.59 10.40 -15.23
C ASN A 34 -6.42 10.10 -13.96
N ALA A 35 -5.75 10.06 -12.80
CA ALA A 35 -6.29 9.56 -11.54
C ALA A 35 -6.27 10.63 -10.43
N GLY A 36 -7.03 10.38 -9.36
CA GLY A 36 -6.92 11.18 -8.13
C GLY A 36 -5.86 10.57 -7.21
N TYR A 37 -4.81 11.31 -6.88
CA TYR A 37 -3.74 10.83 -5.99
C TYR A 37 -3.99 11.23 -4.54
N TYR A 38 -3.84 10.24 -3.67
CA TYR A 38 -4.02 10.36 -2.23
C TYR A 38 -2.84 9.72 -1.50
N ILE A 39 -2.63 10.16 -0.26
CA ILE A 39 -1.75 9.52 0.70
C ILE A 39 -2.52 9.23 1.99
N SER A 40 -2.16 8.16 2.70
CA SER A 40 -2.75 7.88 4.02
C SER A 40 -2.00 8.68 5.10
N TRP A 41 -2.63 8.89 6.25
CA TRP A 41 -1.94 9.49 7.40
C TRP A 41 -0.73 8.66 7.89
N THR A 42 -0.75 7.34 7.70
CA THR A 42 0.38 6.46 8.03
C THR A 42 1.60 6.83 7.20
N ILE A 43 1.39 7.06 5.91
CA ILE A 43 2.45 7.46 4.97
C ILE A 43 3.06 8.80 5.39
N CYS A 44 2.24 9.76 5.86
CA CYS A 44 2.75 11.03 6.37
C CYS A 44 3.71 10.83 7.56
N TYR A 45 3.31 9.97 8.50
CA TYR A 45 4.12 9.63 9.66
C TYR A 45 5.43 8.96 9.26
N GLU A 46 5.38 7.92 8.42
CA GLU A 46 6.58 7.22 7.98
C GLU A 46 7.55 8.11 7.22
N PHE A 47 7.02 8.89 6.27
CA PHE A 47 7.81 9.75 5.41
C PHE A 47 8.53 10.86 6.20
N THR A 48 7.87 11.41 7.23
CA THR A 48 8.49 12.42 8.10
C THR A 48 9.42 11.81 9.15
N ARG A 49 9.12 10.61 9.68
CA ARG A 49 9.98 9.90 10.64
C ARG A 49 11.35 9.54 10.04
N ASN A 50 11.42 9.33 8.73
CA ASN A 50 12.67 9.02 8.03
C ASN A 50 13.56 10.24 7.74
N ALA A 51 13.21 11.43 8.25
CA ALA A 51 14.06 12.61 8.17
C ALA A 51 15.35 12.42 8.99
N SER A 52 16.50 12.77 8.41
CA SER A 52 17.82 12.67 9.06
C SER A 52 18.08 13.80 10.07
N ASP A 53 17.37 14.90 9.94
CA ASP A 53 17.56 16.15 10.67
C ASP A 53 16.30 17.03 10.63
N HIS A 54 16.32 18.15 11.35
CA HIS A 54 15.18 19.06 11.42
C HIS A 54 14.83 19.69 10.06
N GLU A 55 15.82 20.00 9.23
CA GLU A 55 15.57 20.63 7.93
C GLU A 55 14.92 19.66 6.93
N SER A 56 15.37 18.41 6.91
CA SER A 56 14.75 17.34 6.12
C SER A 56 13.34 17.03 6.60
N PHE A 57 13.06 17.13 7.90
CA PHE A 57 11.71 17.03 8.43
C PHE A 57 10.80 18.14 7.86
N ILE A 58 11.23 19.41 7.91
CA ILE A 58 10.48 20.54 7.34
C ILE A 58 10.26 20.35 5.84
N ARG A 59 11.30 19.97 5.09
CA ARG A 59 11.19 19.71 3.65
C ARG A 59 10.19 18.60 3.33
N ASN A 60 10.23 17.50 4.08
CA ASN A 60 9.28 16.39 3.91
C ASN A 60 7.86 16.84 4.23
N TYR A 61 7.67 17.61 5.30
CA TYR A 61 6.38 18.18 5.68
C TYR A 61 5.81 19.11 4.58
N ASP A 62 6.64 20.03 4.04
CA ASP A 62 6.22 20.93 2.97
C ASP A 62 5.92 20.20 1.66
N PHE A 63 6.64 19.11 1.37
CA PHE A 63 6.33 18.24 0.25
C PHE A 63 4.96 17.57 0.40
N LEU A 64 4.65 17.03 1.58
CA LEU A 64 3.39 16.34 1.85
C LEU A 64 2.16 17.25 1.67
N LYS A 65 2.26 18.55 1.98
CA LYS A 65 1.15 19.53 1.82
C LYS A 65 0.53 19.58 0.42
N GLN A 66 1.22 19.06 -0.60
CA GLN A 66 0.76 19.03 -1.99
C GLN A 66 -0.26 17.92 -2.28
N PHE A 67 -0.43 16.96 -1.37
CA PHE A 67 -1.28 15.78 -1.58
C PHE A 67 -2.62 15.87 -0.85
N LYS A 68 -3.61 15.14 -1.36
CA LYS A 68 -4.87 14.88 -0.64
C LYS A 68 -4.69 13.70 0.30
N TYR A 69 -5.37 13.71 1.44
CA TYR A 69 -5.20 12.72 2.49
C TYR A 69 -6.43 11.85 2.66
N LEU A 70 -6.22 10.55 2.90
CA LEU A 70 -7.24 9.65 3.38
C LEU A 70 -7.07 9.42 4.89
N PRO A 71 -8.10 9.73 5.71
CA PRO A 71 -8.03 9.55 7.15
C PRO A 71 -8.00 8.07 7.52
N ILE A 72 -7.23 7.73 8.55
CA ILE A 72 -7.32 6.43 9.22
C ILE A 72 -8.50 6.53 10.18
N THR A 73 -9.54 5.75 9.92
CA THR A 73 -10.73 5.68 10.78
C THR A 73 -10.72 4.41 11.61
N LEU A 74 -11.62 4.31 12.60
CA LEU A 74 -11.84 3.06 13.32
C LEU A 74 -12.18 1.90 12.38
N GLU A 75 -12.84 2.19 11.26
CA GLU A 75 -13.13 1.17 10.25
C GLU A 75 -11.86 0.73 9.50
N THR A 76 -10.94 1.66 9.21
CA THR A 76 -9.60 1.32 8.68
C THR A 76 -8.87 0.36 9.61
N MET A 77 -8.90 0.62 10.91
CA MET A 77 -8.22 -0.22 11.91
C MET A 77 -8.85 -1.61 12.05
N LYS A 78 -10.18 -1.72 11.90
CA LYS A 78 -10.86 -3.03 11.83
C LYS A 78 -10.42 -3.79 10.59
N VAL A 79 -10.41 -3.15 9.42
CA VAL A 79 -9.94 -3.75 8.16
C VAL A 79 -8.47 -4.19 8.29
N ALA A 80 -7.61 -3.36 8.87
CA ALA A 80 -6.20 -3.68 9.13
C ALA A 80 -6.04 -4.91 10.04
N THR A 81 -6.84 -5.01 11.11
CA THR A 81 -6.85 -6.18 11.99
C THR A 81 -7.23 -7.46 11.21
N PHE A 82 -8.25 -7.39 10.37
CA PHE A 82 -8.65 -8.54 9.55
C PHE A 82 -7.58 -8.89 8.51
N TYR A 83 -7.00 -7.87 7.87
CA TYR A 83 -5.96 -7.99 6.86
C TYR A 83 -4.70 -8.66 7.42
N TYR A 84 -4.20 -8.16 8.55
CA TYR A 84 -3.09 -8.76 9.28
C TYR A 84 -3.33 -10.25 9.58
N ASN A 85 -4.50 -10.59 10.14
CA ASN A 85 -4.85 -11.97 10.46
C ASN A 85 -4.96 -12.85 9.21
N ALA A 86 -5.45 -12.29 8.10
CA ALA A 86 -5.57 -13.01 6.84
C ALA A 86 -4.19 -13.32 6.24
N ILE A 87 -3.27 -12.34 6.22
CA ILE A 87 -1.88 -12.54 5.79
C ILE A 87 -1.18 -13.59 6.68
N LYS A 88 -1.32 -13.47 8.00
CA LYS A 88 -0.75 -14.42 8.97
C LYS A 88 -1.23 -15.85 8.75
N ASN A 89 -2.50 -16.03 8.38
CA ASN A 89 -3.04 -17.35 8.06
C ASN A 89 -2.53 -17.88 6.71
N LEU A 90 -2.41 -17.03 5.69
CA LEU A 90 -1.83 -17.43 4.40
C LEU A 90 -0.38 -17.89 4.55
N LYS A 91 0.41 -17.21 5.39
CA LYS A 91 1.77 -17.62 5.76
C LYS A 91 1.81 -19.06 6.28
N LYS A 92 1.03 -19.34 7.33
CA LYS A 92 0.99 -20.68 7.94
C LYS A 92 0.62 -21.76 6.94
N VAL A 93 -0.36 -21.49 6.07
CA VAL A 93 -0.79 -22.45 5.05
C VAL A 93 0.29 -22.66 3.98
N GLY A 94 1.00 -21.61 3.60
CA GLY A 94 2.12 -21.66 2.66
C GLY A 94 3.30 -22.48 3.17
N GLU A 95 3.75 -22.17 4.40
CA GLU A 95 4.81 -22.89 5.11
C GLU A 95 4.50 -24.39 5.20
N ASN A 96 3.27 -24.74 5.58
CA ASN A 96 2.82 -26.14 5.68
C ASN A 96 2.77 -26.88 4.32
N LYS A 97 2.77 -26.15 3.19
CA LYS A 97 2.72 -26.71 1.84
C LYS A 97 4.08 -26.70 1.13
N GLY A 98 5.15 -26.30 1.82
CA GLY A 98 6.50 -26.19 1.23
C GLY A 98 6.60 -25.17 0.10
N LYS A 99 5.60 -24.28 -0.05
CA LYS A 99 5.62 -23.19 -1.02
C LYS A 99 5.73 -21.89 -0.24
N PRO A 100 6.85 -21.16 -0.30
CA PRO A 100 6.86 -19.79 0.20
C PRO A 100 5.86 -19.01 -0.64
N VAL A 101 4.69 -18.71 -0.07
CA VAL A 101 3.64 -17.96 -0.80
C VAL A 101 4.08 -16.50 -0.98
N PHE A 102 5.06 -16.04 -0.20
CA PHE A 102 5.64 -14.71 -0.30
C PHE A 102 7.13 -14.76 0.05
N HIS A 103 7.96 -14.05 -0.71
CA HIS A 103 9.31 -13.72 -0.27
C HIS A 103 9.19 -12.66 0.85
N ASN A 104 9.81 -12.92 2.01
CA ASN A 104 9.92 -12.00 3.17
C ASN A 104 8.66 -11.73 4.03
N LEU A 105 7.90 -12.77 4.38
CA LEU A 105 6.92 -12.71 5.47
C LEU A 105 7.50 -12.48 6.89
N GLN A 106 8.82 -12.31 7.05
CA GLN A 106 9.41 -12.11 8.37
C GLN A 106 9.24 -10.69 8.91
N ASN A 107 9.05 -9.68 8.05
CA ASN A 107 8.93 -8.28 8.47
C ASN A 107 7.85 -7.54 7.65
N PHE A 108 6.56 -7.86 7.84
CA PHE A 108 5.51 -6.94 7.37
C PHE A 108 5.51 -5.74 8.31
N ASP A 109 5.74 -4.54 7.77
CA ASP A 109 5.60 -3.32 8.57
C ASP A 109 4.12 -3.12 8.91
N ASP A 110 3.86 -2.71 10.16
CA ASP A 110 2.53 -2.31 10.60
C ASP A 110 1.99 -1.18 9.73
N ALA A 111 2.88 -0.34 9.19
CA ALA A 111 2.51 0.72 8.28
C ALA A 111 1.92 0.19 6.96
N ASP A 112 2.58 -0.77 6.31
CA ASP A 112 2.11 -1.38 5.05
C ASP A 112 0.75 -2.07 5.23
N ILE A 113 0.54 -2.70 6.39
CA ILE A 113 -0.75 -3.30 6.75
C ILE A 113 -1.85 -2.23 6.79
N ILE A 114 -1.59 -1.07 7.39
CA ILE A 114 -2.57 0.02 7.48
C ILE A 114 -2.77 0.68 6.11
N ILE A 115 -1.72 0.83 5.30
CA ILE A 115 -1.80 1.36 3.92
C ILE A 115 -2.67 0.43 3.06
N GLY A 116 -2.39 -0.87 3.08
CA GLY A 116 -3.17 -1.87 2.37
C GLY A 116 -4.63 -1.92 2.85
N ALA A 117 -4.86 -1.83 4.16
CA ALA A 117 -6.20 -1.74 4.72
C ALA A 117 -6.97 -0.48 4.26
N THR A 118 -6.28 0.65 4.17
CA THR A 118 -6.85 1.90 3.65
C THR A 118 -7.27 1.74 2.19
N ALA A 119 -6.43 1.11 1.36
CA ALA A 119 -6.75 0.82 -0.04
C ALA A 119 -7.96 -0.11 -0.18
N ILE A 120 -8.02 -1.19 0.61
CA ILE A 120 -9.15 -2.13 0.63
C ILE A 120 -10.45 -1.44 1.03
N GLN A 121 -10.44 -0.68 2.14
CA GLN A 121 -11.62 -0.01 2.66
C GLN A 121 -12.17 1.03 1.68
N THR A 122 -11.28 1.84 1.11
CA THR A 122 -11.65 2.92 0.19
C THR A 122 -11.83 2.45 -1.25
N LYS A 123 -11.51 1.18 -1.53
CA LYS A 123 -11.46 0.57 -2.87
C LYS A 123 -10.53 1.33 -3.82
N ALA A 124 -9.55 2.03 -3.26
CA ALA A 124 -8.52 2.74 -4.02
C ALA A 124 -7.49 1.74 -4.54
N MET A 125 -6.92 2.04 -5.70
CA MET A 125 -5.71 1.36 -6.15
C MET A 125 -4.52 1.84 -5.30
N LEU A 126 -3.44 1.07 -5.32
CA LEU A 126 -2.21 1.38 -4.60
C LEU A 126 -1.05 1.38 -5.58
N MET A 127 -0.24 2.44 -5.56
CA MET A 127 1.01 2.52 -6.30
C MET A 127 2.19 2.29 -5.35
N THR A 128 3.10 1.38 -5.66
CA THR A 128 4.24 1.03 -4.80
C THR A 128 5.45 0.55 -5.61
N PHE A 129 6.67 0.73 -5.09
CA PHE A 129 7.87 0.05 -5.57
C PHE A 129 8.11 -1.30 -4.86
N ASN A 130 7.37 -1.58 -3.79
CA ASN A 130 7.54 -2.77 -2.97
C ASN A 130 6.33 -3.71 -3.11
N PHE A 131 6.22 -4.39 -4.26
CA PHE A 131 5.13 -5.33 -4.52
C PHE A 131 4.93 -6.38 -3.41
N CYS A 132 6.03 -6.85 -2.82
CA CYS A 132 6.02 -7.90 -1.81
C CYS A 132 5.28 -7.51 -0.51
N ASP A 133 5.13 -6.21 -0.23
CA ASP A 133 4.47 -5.69 0.98
C ASP A 133 2.93 -5.76 0.86
N PHE A 134 2.41 -6.11 -0.33
CA PHE A 134 0.98 -6.16 -0.62
C PHE A 134 0.56 -7.53 -1.20
N PRO A 135 0.36 -8.54 -0.34
CA PRO A 135 0.23 -9.94 -0.76
C PRO A 135 -1.01 -10.28 -1.58
N VAL A 136 -0.80 -11.10 -2.61
CA VAL A 136 -1.82 -11.92 -3.29
C VAL A 136 -2.46 -12.88 -2.27
N PRO A 137 -3.79 -13.10 -2.27
CA PRO A 137 -4.76 -12.69 -3.27
C PRO A 137 -5.43 -11.35 -2.97
N PHE A 138 -4.95 -10.58 -1.98
CA PHE A 138 -5.64 -9.36 -1.57
C PHE A 138 -5.34 -8.18 -2.48
N PHE A 139 -4.18 -8.17 -3.10
CA PHE A 139 -3.81 -7.23 -4.14
C PHE A 139 -3.42 -7.98 -5.40
N ARG A 140 -3.89 -7.48 -6.54
CA ARG A 140 -3.52 -7.96 -7.87
C ARG A 140 -2.83 -6.84 -8.64
N GLU A 141 -1.80 -7.17 -9.39
CA GLU A 141 -1.16 -6.26 -10.34
C GLU A 141 -2.17 -5.92 -11.45
N GLU A 142 -2.41 -4.63 -11.67
CA GLU A 142 -3.16 -4.14 -12.86
C GLU A 142 -2.20 -3.61 -13.92
N ASP A 143 -1.13 -2.94 -13.51
CA ASP A 143 -0.14 -2.36 -14.41
C ASP A 143 1.22 -2.20 -13.71
N ARG A 144 2.27 -1.90 -14.49
CA ARG A 144 3.62 -1.62 -14.00
C ARG A 144 4.39 -0.65 -14.90
N PHE A 145 5.23 0.15 -14.26
CA PHE A 145 6.04 1.19 -14.92
C PHE A 145 7.51 0.96 -14.62
N MET A 146 8.34 0.94 -15.66
CA MET A 146 9.80 0.93 -15.51
C MET A 146 10.29 2.33 -15.17
N ILE A 147 10.92 2.48 -14.00
CA ILE A 147 11.50 3.74 -13.53
C ILE A 147 13.00 3.51 -13.30
N GLY A 148 13.80 3.77 -14.32
CA GLY A 148 15.21 3.35 -14.31
C GLY A 148 15.32 1.82 -14.30
N GLU A 149 15.97 1.25 -13.29
CA GLU A 149 16.11 -0.20 -13.10
C GLU A 149 15.04 -0.80 -12.17
N GLU A 150 14.18 0.04 -11.59
CA GLU A 150 13.15 -0.38 -10.64
C GLU A 150 11.77 -0.44 -11.31
N ILE A 151 10.89 -1.28 -10.76
CA ILE A 151 9.50 -1.42 -11.23
C ILE A 151 8.58 -0.76 -10.21
N MET A 152 7.76 0.19 -10.68
CA MET A 152 6.64 0.75 -9.92
C MET A 152 5.37 0.00 -10.31
N TYR A 153 4.68 -0.58 -9.34
CA TYR A 153 3.50 -1.41 -9.55
C TYR A 153 2.23 -0.67 -9.20
N LEU A 154 1.21 -0.82 -10.04
CA LEU A 154 -0.15 -0.41 -9.78
C LEU A 154 -0.97 -1.63 -9.36
N LEU A 155 -1.42 -1.61 -8.11
CA LEU A 155 -2.11 -2.72 -7.46
C LEU A 155 -3.58 -2.37 -7.23
N LYS A 156 -4.45 -3.34 -7.48
CA LYS A 156 -5.88 -3.24 -7.19
C LYS A 156 -6.27 -4.17 -6.04
N PRO A 157 -7.00 -3.67 -5.04
CA PRO A 157 -7.51 -4.52 -3.98
C PRO A 157 -8.58 -5.49 -4.51
N ASP A 158 -8.43 -6.78 -4.24
CA ASP A 158 -9.45 -7.80 -4.46
C ASP A 158 -10.35 -7.93 -3.22
N ILE A 159 -11.40 -7.11 -3.21
CA ILE A 159 -12.38 -7.06 -2.13
C ILE A 159 -13.05 -8.42 -1.90
N ARG A 160 -13.30 -9.19 -2.96
CA ARG A 160 -13.96 -10.50 -2.86
C ARG A 160 -13.04 -11.53 -2.21
N ALA A 161 -11.76 -11.53 -2.57
CA ALA A 161 -10.76 -12.39 -1.92
C ALA A 161 -10.63 -12.05 -0.43
N PHE A 162 -10.62 -10.76 -0.10
CA PHE A 162 -10.56 -10.28 1.28
C PHE A 162 -11.79 -10.68 2.11
N GLU A 163 -13.00 -10.44 1.62
CA GLU A 163 -14.25 -10.83 2.30
C GLU A 163 -14.31 -12.35 2.55
N LYS A 164 -13.92 -13.16 1.56
CA LYS A 164 -13.82 -14.62 1.72
C LYS A 164 -12.83 -15.03 2.82
N ALA A 165 -11.70 -14.32 2.95
CA ALA A 165 -10.73 -14.59 4.00
C ALA A 165 -11.29 -14.24 5.38
N ILE A 166 -11.99 -13.10 5.53
CA ILE A 166 -12.66 -12.71 6.78
C ILE A 166 -13.67 -13.77 7.21
N LEU A 167 -14.52 -14.23 6.30
CA LEU A 167 -15.53 -15.26 6.62
C LEU A 167 -14.90 -16.54 7.16
N LYS A 168 -13.76 -16.98 6.59
CA LYS A 168 -13.02 -18.13 7.11
C LYS A 168 -12.48 -17.90 8.51
N ILE A 169 -11.95 -16.70 8.79
CA ILE A 169 -11.43 -16.34 10.12
C ILE A 169 -12.56 -16.35 11.16
N LYS A 170 -13.73 -15.79 10.84
CA LYS A 170 -14.88 -15.76 11.75
C LYS A 170 -15.38 -17.17 12.07
N ARG A 171 -15.57 -18.01 11.06
CA ARG A 171 -16.00 -19.42 11.24
C ARG A 171 -14.99 -20.28 12.00
N GLY A 172 -13.71 -19.96 11.92
CA GLY A 172 -12.66 -20.65 12.66
C GLY A 172 -12.63 -20.36 14.16
N LYS A 173 -13.32 -19.30 14.63
CA LYS A 173 -13.45 -18.97 16.06
C LYS A 173 -14.70 -19.56 16.73
N GLU A 174 -15.61 -20.15 15.94
CA GLU A 174 -16.86 -20.75 16.40
C GLU A 174 -16.76 -22.27 16.61
N LYS A 175 -15.55 -22.85 16.43
CA LYS A 175 -15.21 -24.25 16.70
C LYS A 175 -14.20 -24.32 17.83
#